data_AF-A0A7C5RV73-F1
#
_entry.id   AF-A0A7C5RV73-F1
#
_cell.length_a   1.000
_cell.length_b   1.000
_cell.length_c   1.000
_cell.angle_alpha   90.00
_cell.angle_beta   90.00
_cell.angle_gamma   90.00
#
_symmetry.space_group_name_H-M   'P 1'
#
loop_
_entity.id
_entity.type
_entity.pdbx_description
1 polymer ?
#
loop_
_entity_poly.entity_id
_entity_poly.type
_entity_poly.pdbx_seq_one_letter_code
_entity_poly.pdbx_strand_id
1 'polypeptide(L)'
;PMTHDLIKDFFNKLGAKPEKVSIVDIRENTYYAIIKVKTNDRSFDIDSRPSDAIAIALRFGTPIYITQKILDVSIKVPDEDKAQRIWNVLGISLQFITPELEGFFGSKGFVISDVKNGSPAEGRLKRGDIITRINGKDINDEKSISLIKEEVLNSEEIEMHIIRDGEKKKIKIQIPR
;
A
#
# COMPACT_ATOMS: atom_id res chain seq x y z
N PRO A 1 20.47 -23.44 8.40
CA PRO A 1 20.55 -22.67 7.13
C PRO A 1 19.22 -21.94 6.91
N MET A 2 19.21 -20.72 6.37
CA MET A 2 17.94 -20.09 5.97
C MET A 2 17.33 -20.85 4.78
N THR A 3 16.00 -20.83 4.66
CA THR A 3 15.25 -21.61 3.66
C THR A 3 15.75 -21.40 2.23
N HIS A 4 16.06 -20.16 1.85
CA HIS A 4 16.53 -19.85 0.50
C HIS A 4 17.97 -20.31 0.23
N ASP A 5 18.80 -20.43 1.27
CA ASP A 5 20.17 -20.93 1.12
C ASP A 5 20.16 -22.46 1.00
N LEU A 6 19.27 -23.13 1.74
CA LEU A 6 19.00 -24.56 1.56
C LEU A 6 18.53 -24.87 0.14
N ILE A 7 17.65 -24.05 -0.43
CA ILE A 7 17.20 -24.20 -1.81
C ILE A 7 18.36 -23.99 -2.79
N LYS A 8 19.24 -23.00 -2.55
CA LYS A 8 20.42 -22.77 -3.39
C LYS A 8 21.32 -24.01 -3.45
N ASP A 9 21.59 -24.61 -2.30
CA ASP A 9 22.39 -25.83 -2.22
C ASP A 9 21.73 -27.01 -2.94
N PHE A 10 20.41 -27.12 -2.88
CA PHE A 10 19.65 -28.15 -3.58
C PHE A 10 19.77 -28.02 -5.10
N PHE A 11 19.57 -26.81 -5.64
CA PHE A 11 19.77 -26.52 -7.07
C PHE A 11 21.19 -26.89 -7.52
N ASN A 12 22.21 -26.47 -6.78
CA ASN A 12 23.60 -26.77 -7.08
C ASN A 12 23.88 -28.28 -7.09
N LYS A 13 23.41 -29.02 -6.09
CA LYS A 13 23.59 -30.47 -5.98
C LYS A 13 22.88 -31.25 -7.08
N LEU A 14 21.74 -30.76 -7.56
CA LEU A 14 20.99 -31.37 -8.65
C LEU A 14 21.47 -30.93 -10.05
N GLY A 15 22.50 -30.08 -10.14
CA GLY A 15 22.94 -29.53 -11.43
C GLY A 15 21.87 -28.67 -12.11
N ALA A 16 20.94 -28.09 -11.33
CA ALA A 16 19.88 -27.23 -11.81
C ALA A 16 20.28 -25.76 -11.66
N LYS A 17 19.98 -24.94 -12.66
CA LYS A 17 20.21 -23.50 -12.64
C LYS A 17 18.93 -22.77 -13.02
N PRO A 18 18.44 -21.82 -12.20
CA PRO A 18 17.41 -20.91 -12.65
C PRO A 18 17.96 -20.08 -13.81
N GLU A 19 17.21 -19.95 -14.91
CA GLU A 19 17.59 -19.13 -16.06
C GLU A 19 16.96 -17.75 -15.97
N LYS A 20 15.71 -17.68 -15.52
CA LYS A 20 14.97 -16.44 -15.31
C LYS A 20 13.79 -16.63 -14.37
N VAL A 21 13.33 -15.52 -13.82
CA VAL A 21 12.07 -15.44 -13.08
C VAL A 21 11.12 -14.53 -13.83
N SER A 22 9.83 -14.85 -13.83
CA SER A 22 8.79 -14.03 -14.47
C SER A 22 7.58 -13.91 -13.57
N ILE A 23 7.16 -12.69 -13.24
CA ILE A 23 5.87 -12.42 -12.60
C ILE A 23 4.83 -12.39 -13.71
N VAL A 24 3.92 -13.37 -13.71
CA VAL A 24 3.12 -13.68 -14.90
C VAL A 24 1.64 -13.37 -14.76
N ASP A 25 1.09 -13.49 -13.56
CA ASP A 25 -0.36 -13.43 -13.36
C ASP A 25 -0.74 -12.90 -11.97
N ILE A 26 -1.98 -12.42 -11.88
CA ILE A 26 -2.65 -12.01 -10.65
C ILE A 26 -4.08 -12.53 -10.70
N ARG A 27 -4.49 -13.26 -9.66
CA ARG A 27 -5.85 -13.80 -9.51
C ARG A 27 -6.30 -13.55 -8.09
N GLU A 28 -7.49 -12.99 -7.91
CA GLU A 28 -8.04 -12.68 -6.57
C GLU A 28 -7.03 -11.92 -5.68
N ASN A 29 -6.39 -10.91 -6.25
CA ASN A 29 -5.35 -10.10 -5.60
C ASN A 29 -4.07 -10.87 -5.17
N THR A 30 -3.91 -12.11 -5.61
CA THR A 30 -2.74 -12.95 -5.36
C THR A 30 -1.88 -13.00 -6.62
N TYR A 31 -0.62 -12.57 -6.51
CA TYR A 31 0.35 -12.60 -7.61
C TYR A 31 1.03 -13.97 -7.73
N TYR A 32 1.32 -14.36 -8.97
CA TYR A 32 1.99 -15.61 -9.32
C TYR A 32 3.25 -15.35 -10.14
N ALA A 33 4.29 -16.12 -9.86
CA ALA A 33 5.56 -16.09 -10.57
C ALA A 33 5.97 -17.48 -11.03
N ILE A 34 6.71 -17.52 -12.13
CA ILE A 34 7.31 -18.72 -12.69
C ILE A 34 8.82 -18.58 -12.63
N ILE A 35 9.49 -19.61 -12.11
CA ILE A 35 10.94 -19.76 -12.16
C ILE A 35 11.25 -20.75 -13.29
N LYS A 36 11.88 -20.28 -14.37
CA LYS A 36 12.36 -21.17 -15.43
C LYS A 36 13.69 -21.77 -15.00
N VAL A 37 13.74 -23.09 -14.91
CA VAL A 37 14.91 -23.85 -14.44
C VAL A 37 15.44 -24.72 -15.57
N LYS A 38 16.76 -24.72 -15.72
CA LYS A 38 17.47 -25.60 -16.64
C LYS A 38 18.32 -26.60 -15.89
N THR A 39 18.27 -27.84 -16.34
CA THR A 39 19.20 -28.92 -16.00
C THR A 39 19.92 -29.34 -17.28
N ASN A 40 20.84 -30.30 -17.20
CA ASN A 40 21.62 -30.75 -18.36
C ASN A 40 20.73 -31.19 -19.55
N ASP A 41 19.61 -31.86 -19.27
CA ASP A 41 18.81 -32.52 -20.31
C ASP A 41 17.44 -31.87 -20.56
N ARG A 42 17.00 -30.99 -19.65
CA ARG A 42 15.65 -30.41 -19.70
C ARG A 42 15.55 -29.03 -19.08
N SER A 43 14.63 -28.25 -19.60
CA SER A 43 14.12 -27.03 -18.96
C SER A 43 12.68 -27.26 -18.51
N PHE A 44 12.35 -26.76 -17.33
CA PHE A 44 11.00 -26.83 -16.77
C PHE A 44 10.69 -25.58 -15.95
N ASP A 45 9.39 -25.36 -15.74
CA ASP A 45 8.89 -24.20 -15.02
C ASP A 45 8.47 -24.62 -13.61
N ILE A 46 8.78 -23.79 -12.62
CA ILE A 46 8.35 -23.96 -11.23
C ILE A 46 7.42 -22.80 -10.86
N ASP A 47 6.19 -23.12 -10.50
CA ASP A 47 5.23 -22.17 -9.95
C ASP A 47 5.68 -21.71 -8.56
N SER A 48 5.59 -20.41 -8.33
CA SER A 48 6.02 -19.80 -7.08
C SER A 48 5.25 -18.52 -6.78
N ARG A 49 5.37 -18.04 -5.55
CA ARG A 49 4.98 -16.66 -5.21
C ARG A 49 6.10 -15.71 -5.64
N PRO A 50 5.79 -14.45 -5.99
CA PRO A 50 6.81 -13.48 -6.38
C PRO A 50 7.93 -13.30 -5.36
N SER A 51 7.63 -13.29 -4.05
CA SER A 51 8.65 -13.14 -3.00
C SER A 51 9.71 -14.23 -3.05
N ASP A 52 9.26 -15.49 -3.23
CA ASP A 52 10.14 -16.65 -3.27
C ASP A 52 10.96 -16.65 -4.56
N ALA A 53 10.33 -16.34 -5.69
CA ALA A 53 10.99 -16.26 -6.99
C ALA A 53 12.05 -15.13 -7.03
N ILE A 54 11.75 -13.95 -6.49
CA ILE A 54 12.70 -12.84 -6.36
C ILE A 54 13.88 -13.23 -5.46
N ALA A 55 13.61 -13.89 -4.33
CA ALA A 55 14.67 -14.34 -3.41
C ALA A 55 15.64 -15.32 -4.07
N ILE A 56 15.15 -16.20 -4.95
CA ILE A 56 15.97 -17.09 -5.78
C ILE A 56 16.74 -16.29 -6.82
N ALA A 57 16.08 -15.39 -7.55
CA ALA A 57 16.72 -14.61 -8.60
C ALA A 57 17.92 -13.81 -8.08
N LEU A 58 17.78 -13.17 -6.92
CA LEU A 58 18.85 -12.40 -6.28
C LEU A 58 20.05 -13.29 -5.87
N ARG A 59 19.78 -14.51 -5.38
CA ARG A 59 20.84 -15.44 -4.91
C ARG A 59 21.62 -16.11 -6.03
N PHE A 60 21.00 -16.25 -7.18
CA PHE A 60 21.59 -16.84 -8.38
C PHE A 60 22.03 -15.81 -9.42
N GLY A 61 21.67 -14.53 -9.24
CA GLY A 61 21.98 -13.47 -10.19
C GLY A 61 21.21 -13.59 -11.50
N THR A 62 19.99 -14.13 -11.47
CA THR A 62 19.21 -14.42 -12.68
C THR A 62 18.24 -13.29 -12.99
N PRO A 63 17.98 -12.97 -14.26
CA PRO A 63 17.10 -11.88 -14.65
C PRO A 63 15.66 -12.09 -14.16
N ILE A 64 15.03 -10.97 -13.77
CA ILE A 64 13.64 -10.90 -13.33
C ILE A 64 12.85 -10.17 -14.42
N TYR A 65 11.74 -10.76 -14.85
CA TYR A 65 10.83 -10.21 -15.84
C TYR A 65 9.43 -10.06 -15.25
N ILE A 66 8.65 -9.17 -15.86
CA ILE A 66 7.24 -8.95 -15.53
C ILE A 66 6.48 -8.97 -16.85
N THR A 67 5.33 -9.63 -16.89
CA THR A 67 4.48 -9.62 -18.09
C THR A 67 3.79 -8.28 -18.24
N GLN A 68 3.51 -7.86 -19.48
CA GLN A 68 2.80 -6.61 -19.74
C GLN A 68 1.44 -6.58 -19.04
N LYS A 69 0.72 -7.71 -19.00
CA LYS A 69 -0.55 -7.84 -18.25
C LYS A 69 -0.40 -7.43 -16.79
N ILE A 70 0.65 -7.91 -16.12
CA ILE A 70 0.93 -7.53 -14.72
C ILE A 70 1.37 -6.09 -14.64
N LEU A 71 2.20 -5.64 -15.58
CA LEU A 71 2.59 -4.25 -15.66
C LEU A 71 1.37 -3.34 -15.84
N ASP A 72 0.36 -3.69 -16.63
CA ASP A 72 -0.85 -2.89 -16.81
C ASP A 72 -1.75 -2.91 -15.55
N VAL A 73 -1.79 -4.02 -14.82
CA VAL A 73 -2.45 -4.11 -13.51
C VAL A 73 -1.64 -3.40 -12.42
N SER A 74 -0.33 -3.30 -12.52
CA SER A 74 0.56 -2.61 -11.58
C SER A 74 0.82 -1.15 -11.97
N ILE A 75 0.59 -0.74 -13.23
CA ILE A 75 0.51 0.65 -13.73
C ILE A 75 -0.88 1.21 -13.43
N LYS A 76 -1.90 0.35 -13.39
CA LYS A 76 -2.98 0.49 -12.42
C LYS A 76 -2.46 0.20 -11.01
N VAL A 77 -1.36 0.86 -10.62
CA VAL A 77 -1.19 1.23 -9.21
C VAL A 77 -2.58 1.71 -8.84
N PRO A 78 -3.27 1.09 -7.85
CA PRO A 78 -4.49 1.69 -7.37
C PRO A 78 -4.21 3.17 -7.23
N ASP A 79 -5.16 4.01 -7.60
CA ASP A 79 -5.11 5.45 -7.40
C ASP A 79 -4.86 5.86 -5.92
N GLU A 80 -4.42 4.95 -5.04
CA GLU A 80 -3.68 5.22 -3.81
C GLU A 80 -2.66 6.34 -4.02
N ASP A 81 -1.81 6.33 -5.04
CA ASP A 81 -0.75 7.36 -5.13
C ASP A 81 -1.18 8.76 -5.62
N LYS A 82 -2.43 8.95 -6.04
CA LYS A 82 -3.01 10.30 -6.26
C LYS A 82 -3.95 10.70 -5.13
N ALA A 83 -4.76 9.77 -4.62
CA ALA A 83 -5.62 9.95 -3.47
C ALA A 83 -4.87 10.22 -2.16
N GLN A 84 -3.72 9.58 -1.97
CA GLN A 84 -2.85 9.81 -0.81
C GLN A 84 -2.08 11.12 -0.93
N ARG A 85 -2.01 11.77 -2.11
CA ARG A 85 -1.22 13.01 -2.27
C ARG A 85 -1.64 14.06 -1.26
N ILE A 86 -2.94 14.32 -1.13
CA ILE A 86 -3.37 15.42 -0.28
C ILE A 86 -3.12 15.12 1.21
N TRP A 87 -3.39 13.89 1.66
CA TRP A 87 -3.09 13.48 3.03
C TRP A 87 -1.57 13.46 3.28
N ASN A 88 -0.77 13.02 2.31
CA ASN A 88 0.69 13.06 2.36
C ASN A 88 1.24 14.49 2.39
N VAL A 89 0.65 15.40 1.61
CA VAL A 89 0.99 16.83 1.55
C VAL A 89 0.70 17.48 2.90
N LEU A 90 -0.44 17.13 3.51
CA LEU A 90 -0.77 17.54 4.88
C LEU A 90 0.10 16.84 5.93
N GLY A 91 0.73 15.72 5.56
CA GLY A 91 1.58 14.89 6.42
C GLY A 91 0.81 14.01 7.38
N ILE A 92 -0.37 13.52 7.01
CA ILE A 92 -1.17 12.62 7.83
C ILE A 92 -1.40 11.27 7.17
N SER A 93 -1.48 10.23 7.99
CA SER A 93 -1.91 8.89 7.59
C SER A 93 -3.30 8.62 8.16
N LEU A 94 -4.24 8.21 7.31
CA LEU A 94 -5.62 7.92 7.69
C LEU A 94 -5.88 6.42 7.63
N GLN A 95 -6.63 5.93 8.63
CA GLN A 95 -7.13 4.56 8.65
C GLN A 95 -8.65 4.58 8.83
N PHE A 96 -9.37 3.87 7.96
CA PHE A 96 -10.82 3.77 8.04
C PHE A 96 -11.24 2.99 9.29
N ILE A 97 -12.19 3.52 10.04
CA ILE A 97 -12.85 2.81 11.14
C ILE A 97 -13.98 2.01 10.50
N THR A 98 -13.75 0.70 10.36
CA THR A 98 -14.78 -0.21 9.84
C THR A 98 -15.96 -0.29 10.82
N PRO A 99 -17.16 -0.67 10.37
CA PRO A 99 -18.35 -0.77 11.23
C PRO A 99 -18.12 -1.60 12.50
N GLU A 100 -17.30 -2.63 12.44
CA GLU A 100 -16.97 -3.51 13.55
C GLU A 100 -16.08 -2.83 14.61
N LEU A 101 -15.32 -1.81 14.22
CA LEU A 101 -14.41 -1.06 15.08
C LEU A 101 -15.04 0.21 15.67
N GLU A 102 -16.22 0.64 15.19
CA GLU A 102 -16.91 1.85 15.68
C GLU A 102 -17.12 1.84 17.20
N GLY A 103 -17.45 0.68 17.77
CA GLY A 103 -17.64 0.53 19.22
C GLY A 103 -16.36 0.74 20.02
N PHE A 104 -15.19 0.43 19.45
CA PHE A 104 -13.88 0.63 20.09
C PHE A 104 -13.44 2.09 20.02
N PHE A 105 -13.66 2.75 18.90
CA PHE A 105 -13.27 4.15 18.69
C PHE A 105 -14.32 5.16 19.15
N GLY A 106 -15.55 4.73 19.43
CA GLY A 106 -16.66 5.57 19.88
C GLY A 106 -17.24 6.50 18.80
N SER A 107 -16.78 6.38 17.55
CA SER A 107 -17.28 7.18 16.44
C SER A 107 -16.98 6.54 15.08
N LYS A 108 -17.66 7.04 14.05
CA LYS A 108 -17.42 6.69 12.64
C LYS A 108 -16.37 7.60 12.04
N GLY A 109 -15.71 7.12 10.98
CA GLY A 109 -14.87 7.93 10.11
C GLY A 109 -13.44 7.40 10.04
N PHE A 110 -12.47 8.31 10.07
CA PHE A 110 -11.07 7.97 9.83
C PHE A 110 -10.18 8.37 11.00
N VAL A 111 -9.48 7.41 11.59
CA VAL A 111 -8.49 7.69 12.64
C VAL A 111 -7.16 8.10 12.02
N ILE A 112 -6.53 9.13 12.58
CA ILE A 112 -5.18 9.53 12.23
C ILE A 112 -4.20 8.54 12.87
N SER A 113 -3.54 7.73 12.05
CA SER A 113 -2.58 6.74 12.52
C SER A 113 -1.17 7.32 12.72
N ASP A 114 -0.83 8.40 12.00
CA ASP A 114 0.44 9.09 12.09
C ASP A 114 0.36 10.54 11.59
N VAL A 115 1.25 11.40 12.12
CA VAL A 115 1.44 12.79 11.69
C VAL A 115 2.94 13.06 11.53
N LYS A 116 3.36 13.45 10.32
CA LYS A 116 4.77 13.68 9.98
C LYS A 116 5.29 14.98 10.61
N ASN A 117 6.52 14.94 11.11
CA ASN A 117 7.24 16.14 11.55
C ASN A 117 7.53 17.07 10.37
N GLY A 118 7.46 18.38 10.59
CA GLY A 118 7.61 19.43 9.60
C GLY A 118 6.41 19.59 8.65
N SER A 119 5.30 18.87 8.89
CA SER A 119 4.13 18.89 8.00
C SER A 119 3.11 19.98 8.35
N PRO A 120 2.21 20.36 7.43
CA PRO A 120 1.12 21.29 7.72
C PRO A 120 0.22 20.84 8.88
N ALA A 121 0.08 19.53 9.08
CA ALA A 121 -0.70 18.97 10.17
C ALA A 121 0.00 18.98 11.53
N GLU A 122 1.33 19.14 11.57
CA GLU A 122 2.10 19.18 12.82
C GLU A 122 1.58 20.30 13.74
N GLY A 123 1.43 19.97 15.02
CA GLY A 123 0.89 20.87 16.05
C GLY A 123 -0.63 21.11 15.98
N ARG A 124 -1.29 20.73 14.88
CA ARG A 124 -2.74 20.91 14.68
C ARG A 124 -3.51 19.60 14.89
N LEU A 125 -3.02 18.52 14.28
CA LEU A 125 -3.57 17.18 14.37
C LEU A 125 -2.64 16.27 15.19
N LYS A 126 -3.21 15.21 15.76
CA LYS A 126 -2.50 14.21 16.56
C LYS A 126 -2.91 12.81 16.15
N ARG A 127 -2.01 11.85 16.34
CA ARG A 127 -2.33 10.43 16.27
C ARG A 127 -3.47 10.11 17.25
N GLY A 128 -4.46 9.37 16.77
CA GLY A 128 -5.66 9.02 17.53
C GLY A 128 -6.83 9.98 17.34
N ASP A 129 -6.63 11.16 16.73
CA ASP A 129 -7.75 12.00 16.32
C ASP A 129 -8.62 11.25 15.31
N ILE A 130 -9.95 11.33 15.46
CA ILE A 130 -10.90 10.74 14.52
C ILE A 130 -11.50 11.86 13.67
N ILE A 131 -11.25 11.86 12.37
CA ILE A 131 -11.85 12.81 11.44
C ILE A 131 -13.25 12.30 11.07
N THR A 132 -14.24 13.18 11.24
CA THR A 132 -15.66 12.88 11.02
C THR A 132 -16.27 13.69 9.88
N ARG A 133 -15.70 14.87 9.58
CA ARG A 133 -16.17 15.77 8.52
C ARG A 133 -15.02 16.55 7.90
N ILE A 134 -15.05 16.80 6.60
CA ILE A 134 -14.10 17.65 5.88
C ILE A 134 -14.87 18.58 4.95
N ASN A 135 -14.59 19.88 4.99
CA ASN A 135 -15.24 20.92 4.16
C ASN A 135 -16.78 20.83 4.18
N GLY A 136 -17.34 20.53 5.34
CA GLY A 136 -18.79 20.39 5.46
C GLY A 136 -19.37 19.10 4.88
N LYS A 137 -18.57 18.08 4.55
CA LYS A 137 -19.04 16.76 4.10
C LYS A 137 -18.66 15.69 5.11
N ASP A 138 -19.62 14.85 5.49
CA ASP A 138 -19.40 13.76 6.43
C ASP A 138 -18.56 12.66 5.79
N ILE A 139 -17.55 12.17 6.52
CA ILE A 139 -16.64 11.14 6.03
C ILE A 139 -16.80 9.83 6.79
N ASN A 140 -17.95 9.18 6.60
CA ASN A 140 -18.33 7.98 7.36
C ASN A 140 -17.96 6.65 6.68
N ASP A 141 -17.44 6.69 5.44
CA ASP A 141 -17.07 5.51 4.66
C ASP A 141 -15.92 5.79 3.66
N GLU A 142 -15.32 4.75 3.08
CA GLU A 142 -14.22 4.89 2.11
C GLU A 142 -14.59 5.64 0.82
N LYS A 143 -15.88 5.58 0.42
CA LYS A 143 -16.36 6.29 -0.77
C LYS A 143 -16.41 7.79 -0.50
N SER A 144 -16.84 8.20 0.69
CA SER A 144 -16.93 9.60 1.09
C SER A 144 -15.60 10.32 1.00
N ILE A 145 -14.50 9.70 1.49
CA ILE A 145 -13.16 10.25 1.31
C ILE A 145 -12.80 10.36 -0.17
N SER A 146 -13.17 9.36 -0.98
CA SER A 146 -12.84 9.36 -2.40
C SER A 146 -13.55 10.46 -3.19
N LEU A 147 -14.77 10.82 -2.79
CA LEU A 147 -15.56 11.88 -3.42
C LEU A 147 -15.09 13.30 -3.12
N ILE A 148 -14.33 13.51 -2.04
CA ILE A 148 -13.89 14.84 -1.62
C ILE A 148 -12.45 15.15 -2.04
N LYS A 149 -11.69 14.17 -2.53
CA LYS A 149 -10.26 14.32 -2.87
C LYS A 149 -9.99 15.49 -3.80
N GLU A 150 -10.71 15.56 -4.92
CA GLU A 150 -10.54 16.63 -5.92
C GLU A 150 -10.88 18.01 -5.35
N GLU A 151 -11.94 18.10 -4.54
CA GLU A 151 -12.31 19.36 -3.90
C GLU A 151 -11.24 19.82 -2.91
N VAL A 152 -10.76 18.91 -2.07
CA VAL A 152 -9.71 19.17 -1.09
C VAL A 152 -8.43 19.58 -1.82
N LEU A 153 -8.00 18.87 -2.87
CA LEU A 153 -6.80 19.19 -3.64
C LEU A 153 -6.83 20.59 -4.27
N ASN A 154 -8.00 21.05 -4.70
CA ASN A 154 -8.17 22.36 -5.32
C ASN A 154 -8.42 23.49 -4.32
N SER A 155 -8.57 23.17 -3.03
CA SER A 155 -8.79 24.15 -1.96
C SER A 155 -7.46 24.80 -1.51
N GLU A 156 -7.53 26.02 -1.00
CA GLU A 156 -6.38 26.68 -0.34
C GLU A 156 -6.33 26.34 1.15
N GLU A 157 -7.50 26.17 1.77
CA GLU A 157 -7.66 25.77 3.16
C GLU A 157 -8.66 24.63 3.23
N ILE A 158 -8.44 23.72 4.17
CA ILE A 158 -9.38 22.67 4.52
C ILE A 158 -9.82 22.78 5.97
N GLU A 159 -11.09 22.54 6.19
CA GLU A 159 -11.71 22.52 7.51
C GLU A 159 -12.08 21.08 7.88
N MET A 160 -11.47 20.58 8.95
CA MET A 160 -11.73 19.24 9.49
C MET A 160 -12.49 19.34 10.82
N HIS A 161 -13.51 18.50 10.98
CA HIS A 161 -14.16 18.25 12.27
C HIS A 161 -13.63 16.91 12.78
N ILE A 162 -12.98 16.96 13.93
CA ILE A 162 -12.34 15.81 14.55
C ILE A 162 -12.95 15.51 15.91
N ILE A 163 -12.73 14.29 16.40
CA ILE A 163 -12.92 13.92 17.79
C ILE A 163 -11.54 13.66 18.39
N ARG A 164 -11.24 14.35 19.49
CA ARG A 164 -10.01 14.20 20.27
C ARG A 164 -10.39 14.05 21.74
N ASP A 165 -9.99 12.94 22.36
CA ASP A 165 -10.32 12.62 23.75
C ASP A 165 -11.84 12.65 24.03
N GLY A 166 -12.64 12.22 23.05
CA GLY A 166 -14.11 12.23 23.11
C GLY A 166 -14.76 13.59 22.80
N GLU A 167 -13.99 14.67 22.71
CA GLU A 167 -14.50 16.01 22.42
C GLU A 167 -14.42 16.34 20.93
N LYS A 168 -15.49 16.98 20.41
CA LYS A 168 -15.50 17.50 19.03
C LYS A 168 -14.66 18.76 18.93
N LYS A 169 -13.73 18.79 17.98
CA LYS A 169 -12.86 19.94 17.68
C LYS A 169 -12.90 20.27 16.20
N LYS A 170 -12.66 21.53 15.90
CA LYS A 170 -12.65 22.07 14.55
C LYS A 170 -11.25 22.57 14.23
N ILE A 171 -10.62 22.02 13.20
CA ILE A 171 -9.23 22.29 12.81
C ILE A 171 -9.21 22.81 11.37
N LYS A 172 -8.45 23.87 11.13
CA LYS A 172 -8.22 24.43 9.80
C LYS A 172 -6.75 24.25 9.43
N ILE A 173 -6.48 23.79 8.20
CA ILE A 173 -5.12 23.56 7.69
C ILE A 173 -5.02 24.15 6.29
N GLN A 174 -3.95 24.90 6.06
CA GLN A 174 -3.62 25.46 4.76
C GLN A 174 -2.95 24.37 3.91
N ILE A 175 -3.34 24.28 2.64
CA ILE A 175 -2.74 23.35 1.69
C ILE A 175 -1.54 24.04 1.05
N PRO A 176 -0.31 23.54 1.25
CA PRO A 176 0.87 24.10 0.61
C PRO A 176 0.79 23.87 -0.91
N ARG A 177 1.09 24.93 -1.67
CA ARG A 177 1.06 24.98 -3.14
C ARG A 177 2.46 24.87 -3.72
#